data_AF-A0A5B2VUE0-F1
#
_entry.id   AF-A0A5B2VUE0-F1
#
_cell.length_a   1.000
_cell.length_b   1.000
_cell.length_c   1.000
_cell.angle_alpha   90.00
_cell.angle_beta   90.00
_cell.angle_gamma   90.00
#
_symmetry.space_group_name_H-M   'P 1'
#
loop_
_entity.id
_entity.type
_entity.pdbx_description
1 polymer ?
#
loop_
_entity_poly.entity_id
_entity_poly.type
_entity_poly.pdbx_seq_one_letter_code
_entity_poly.pdbx_strand_id
1 'polypeptide(L)'
;MRESPIAWTRPEIAGIPTRRVVGHVGEVEVGAVEFDATNRLWLWSSPLAEDAWGWAPSEDGAKQALDLWLRAWLAPFRPFFQP
;
A
#
# COMPACT_ATOMS: atom_id res chain seq x y z
N MET A 1 -8.59 -2.34 16.80
CA MET A 1 -8.02 -2.76 15.51
C MET A 1 -6.56 -3.07 15.74
N ARG A 2 -6.04 -4.19 15.22
CA ARG A 2 -4.58 -4.44 15.26
C ARG A 2 -3.91 -3.39 14.38
N GLU A 3 -2.83 -2.77 14.84
CA GLU A 3 -2.02 -1.88 14.01
C GLU A 3 -1.53 -2.65 12.78
N SER A 4 -1.56 -2.01 11.61
CA SER A 4 -1.02 -2.60 10.38
C SER A 4 0.51 -2.72 10.54
N PRO A 5 1.11 -3.87 10.15
CA PRO A 5 2.56 -4.01 10.19
C PRO A 5 3.26 -3.21 9.08
N ILE A 6 2.52 -2.53 8.20
CA ILE A 6 3.06 -1.77 7.09
C ILE A 6 3.65 -0.45 7.61
N ALA A 7 4.95 -0.29 7.48
CA ALA A 7 5.65 0.97 7.70
C ALA A 7 5.54 1.84 6.45
N TRP A 8 5.00 3.04 6.60
CA TRP A 8 4.81 3.99 5.50
C TRP A 8 5.89 5.06 5.51
N THR A 9 6.56 5.24 4.37
CA THR A 9 7.59 6.26 4.17
C THR A 9 7.25 7.13 2.97
N ARG A 10 7.43 8.44 3.09
CA ARG A 10 7.29 9.37 1.97
C ARG A 10 8.68 9.67 1.41
N PRO A 11 9.04 9.17 0.21
CA PRO A 11 10.32 9.50 -0.38
C PRO A 11 10.36 10.98 -0.75
N GLU A 12 11.57 11.53 -0.70
CA GLU A 12 11.90 12.89 -1.10
C GLU A 12 12.82 12.86 -2.32
N ILE A 13 12.60 13.76 -3.27
CA ILE A 13 13.47 13.96 -4.42
C ILE A 13 14.04 15.36 -4.32
N ALA A 14 15.37 15.46 -4.23
CA ALA A 14 16.08 16.73 -3.99
C ALA A 14 15.54 17.53 -2.78
N GLY A 15 15.15 16.83 -1.70
CA GLY A 15 14.60 17.43 -0.49
C GLY A 15 13.14 17.89 -0.60
N ILE A 16 12.46 17.56 -1.70
CA ILE A 16 11.04 17.86 -1.90
C ILE A 16 10.23 16.57 -1.67
N PRO A 17 9.31 16.54 -0.68
CA PRO A 17 8.44 15.39 -0.45
C PRO A 17 7.58 15.09 -1.67
N THR A 18 7.61 13.83 -2.10
CA THR A 18 6.78 13.38 -3.22
C THR A 18 5.32 13.20 -2.79
N ARG A 19 4.41 13.22 -3.75
CA ARG A 19 2.98 12.88 -3.54
C ARG A 19 2.74 11.37 -3.44
N ARG A 20 3.80 10.58 -3.38
CA ARG A 20 3.80 9.13 -3.25
C ARG A 20 4.23 8.74 -1.84
N VAL A 21 3.63 7.71 -1.29
CA VAL A 21 4.00 7.10 -0.02
C VAL A 21 4.18 5.62 -0.29
N VAL A 22 5.29 5.05 0.16
CA VAL A 22 5.63 3.64 -0.07
C VAL A 22 5.48 2.88 1.24
N GLY A 23 4.82 1.73 1.19
CA GLY A 23 4.56 0.84 2.31
C GLY A 23 5.49 -0.37 2.27
N HIS A 24 6.14 -0.65 3.39
CA HIS A 24 7.04 -1.80 3.56
C HIS A 24 6.63 -2.69 4.73
N VAL A 25 6.88 -3.99 4.61
CA VAL A 25 6.88 -4.93 5.74
C VAL A 25 8.27 -5.54 5.82
N GLY A 26 9.07 -5.09 6.79
CA GLY A 26 10.51 -5.35 6.80
C GLY A 26 11.17 -4.72 5.55
N GLU A 27 11.98 -5.49 4.84
CA GLU A 27 12.66 -5.07 3.60
C GLU A 27 11.78 -5.20 2.34
N VAL A 28 10.55 -5.71 2.47
CA VAL A 28 9.68 -5.98 1.32
C VAL A 28 8.74 -4.80 1.08
N GLU A 29 8.83 -4.17 -0.09
CA GLU A 29 7.81 -3.23 -0.56
C GLU A 29 6.51 -4.00 -0.84
N VAL A 30 5.44 -3.60 -0.15
CA VAL A 30 4.11 -4.22 -0.30
C VAL A 30 3.15 -3.37 -1.12
N GLY A 31 3.47 -2.09 -1.32
CA GLY A 31 2.75 -1.22 -2.24
C GLY A 31 3.00 0.25 -2.00
N ALA A 32 2.31 1.08 -2.76
CA ALA A 32 2.43 2.53 -2.70
C ALA A 32 1.06 3.20 -2.80
N VAL A 33 0.99 4.42 -2.28
CA VAL A 33 -0.18 5.30 -2.31
C VAL A 33 0.23 6.63 -2.93
N GLU A 34 -0.51 7.10 -3.94
CA GLU A 34 -0.17 8.30 -4.69
C GLU A 34 -1.42 9.13 -5.01
N PHE A 35 -1.29 10.46 -4.95
CA PHE A 35 -2.40 11.35 -5.28
C PHE A 35 -2.50 11.63 -6.78
N ASP A 36 -3.59 11.21 -7.40
CA ASP A 36 -3.97 11.59 -8.76
C ASP A 36 -4.74 12.91 -8.74
N ALA A 37 -4.06 13.98 -9.18
CA ALA A 37 -4.61 15.33 -9.20
C ALA A 37 -5.73 15.51 -10.25
N THR A 38 -5.75 14.69 -11.31
CA THR A 38 -6.76 14.78 -12.37
C THR A 38 -8.11 14.33 -11.85
N ASN A 39 -8.14 13.18 -11.17
CA ASN A 39 -9.38 12.61 -10.63
C ASN A 39 -9.65 13.03 -9.18
N ARG A 40 -8.70 13.72 -8.53
CA ARG A 40 -8.76 14.12 -7.11
C ARG A 40 -8.97 12.93 -6.18
N LEU A 41 -8.27 11.83 -6.45
CA LEU A 41 -8.35 10.59 -5.71
C LEU A 41 -6.94 10.13 -5.31
N TRP A 42 -6.88 9.31 -4.28
CA TRP A 42 -5.67 8.60 -3.89
C TRP A 42 -5.70 7.20 -4.48
N LEU A 43 -4.70 6.89 -5.28
CA LEU A 43 -4.51 5.56 -5.86
C LEU A 43 -3.63 4.75 -4.90
N TRP A 44 -3.90 3.46 -4.77
CA TRP A 44 -2.95 2.51 -4.21
C TRP A 44 -2.61 1.47 -5.27
N SER A 45 -1.38 0.95 -5.20
CA SER A 45 -0.95 -0.18 -6.02
C SER A 45 0.01 -1.07 -5.25
N SER A 46 0.13 -2.33 -5.66
CA SER A 46 1.07 -3.30 -5.09
C SER A 46 1.92 -3.93 -6.18
N PRO A 47 3.25 -4.07 -5.98
CA PRO A 47 4.10 -4.81 -6.91
C PRO A 47 3.95 -6.33 -6.81
N LEU A 48 3.17 -6.83 -5.84
CA LEU A 48 3.06 -8.27 -5.52
C LEU A 48 2.15 -9.05 -6.48
N ALA A 49 1.33 -8.35 -7.26
CA ALA A 49 0.48 -8.97 -8.28
C ALA A 49 0.27 -8.00 -9.45
N GLU A 50 0.12 -8.56 -10.65
CA GLU A 50 -0.34 -7.81 -11.81
C GLU A 50 -1.75 -7.25 -11.54
N ASP A 51 -2.03 -6.03 -11.99
CA ASP A 51 -3.29 -5.32 -11.77
C ASP A 51 -3.73 -5.15 -10.31
N ALA A 52 -2.81 -5.28 -9.34
CA ALA A 52 -3.08 -4.98 -7.95
C ALA A 52 -3.11 -3.47 -7.70
N TRP A 53 -4.28 -2.85 -7.88
CA TRP A 53 -4.48 -1.44 -7.61
C TRP A 53 -5.93 -1.11 -7.23
N GLY A 54 -6.13 0.08 -6.72
CA GLY A 54 -7.45 0.65 -6.44
C GLY A 54 -7.35 2.11 -6.05
N TRP A 55 -8.41 2.66 -5.48
CA TRP A 55 -8.48 4.07 -5.13
C TRP A 55 -9.33 4.34 -3.89
N ALA A 56 -9.13 5.51 -3.30
CA ALA A 56 -9.90 6.02 -2.18
C ALA A 56 -9.94 7.57 -2.20
N PRO A 57 -10.90 8.21 -1.50
CA PRO A 57 -11.00 9.67 -1.42
C PRO A 57 -9.93 10.32 -0.53
N SER A 58 -9.17 9.54 0.26
CA SER A 58 -8.12 10.02 1.15
C SER A 58 -6.89 9.11 1.15
N GLU A 59 -5.73 9.66 1.51
CA GLU A 59 -4.47 8.90 1.63
C GLU A 59 -4.63 7.72 2.59
N ASP A 60 -5.22 7.95 3.77
CA ASP A 60 -5.43 6.90 4.76
C ASP A 60 -6.45 5.86 4.28
N GLY A 61 -7.46 6.26 3.51
CA GLY A 61 -8.39 5.34 2.88
C GLY A 61 -7.68 4.43 1.87
N ALA A 62 -6.75 4.97 1.08
CA ALA A 62 -5.97 4.19 0.12
C ALA A 62 -5.00 3.23 0.83
N LYS A 63 -4.34 3.68 1.91
CA LYS A 63 -3.51 2.81 2.77
C LYS A 63 -4.31 1.67 3.39
N GLN A 64 -5.51 1.94 3.90
CA GLN A 64 -6.40 0.92 4.48
C GLN A 64 -6.90 -0.06 3.42
N ALA A 65 -7.27 0.43 2.23
CA ALA A 65 -7.69 -0.41 1.12
C ALA A 65 -6.57 -1.36 0.67
N LEU A 66 -5.32 -0.87 0.59
CA LEU A 66 -4.14 -1.69 0.33
C LEU A 66 -3.91 -2.73 1.43
N ASP A 67 -3.98 -2.36 2.72
CA ASP A 67 -3.81 -3.29 3.85
C ASP A 67 -4.88 -4.40 3.82
N LEU A 68 -6.13 -4.05 3.53
CA LEU A 68 -7.23 -5.00 3.37
C LEU A 68 -7.00 -5.95 2.20
N TRP A 69 -6.65 -5.41 1.04
CA TRP A 69 -6.32 -6.20 -0.15
C TRP A 69 -5.16 -7.16 0.14
N LEU A 70 -4.08 -6.68 0.74
CA LEU A 70 -2.89 -7.48 1.06
C LEU A 70 -3.23 -8.64 2.01
N ARG A 71 -4.05 -8.38 3.03
CA ARG A 71 -4.52 -9.44 3.94
C ARG A 71 -5.34 -10.50 3.21
N ALA A 72 -6.23 -10.10 2.31
CA ALA A 72 -7.03 -11.01 1.51
C ALA A 72 -6.16 -11.80 0.53
N TRP A 73 -5.21 -11.14 -0.12
CA TRP A 73 -4.26 -11.74 -1.06
C TRP A 73 -3.32 -12.74 -0.38
N LEU A 74 -2.88 -12.48 0.85
CA LEU A 74 -2.03 -13.40 1.63
C LEU A 74 -2.82 -14.56 2.26
N ALA A 75 -4.14 -14.45 2.42
CA ALA A 75 -4.95 -15.44 3.11
C ALA A 75 -4.82 -16.87 2.55
N PRO A 76 -4.79 -17.09 1.22
CA PRO A 76 -4.59 -18.42 0.63
C PRO A 76 -3.22 -19.04 0.93
N PHE A 77 -2.20 -18.22 1.25
CA PHE A 77 -0.85 -18.72 1.51
C PHE A 77 -0.63 -19.18 2.96
N ARG A 78 -1.53 -18.80 3.88
CA ARG A 78 -1.41 -19.16 5.30
C ARG A 78 -1.15 -20.65 5.57
N PRO A 79 -1.80 -21.61 4.90
CA PRO A 79 -1.56 -23.03 5.13
C PRO A 79 -0.11 -23.47 4.87
N PHE A 80 0.63 -22.79 3.98
CA PHE A 80 2.03 -23.12 3.69
C PHE A 80 3.00 -22.73 4.82
N PHE A 81 2.55 -21.93 5.79
CA PHE A 81 3.36 -21.45 6.91
C PHE A 81 2.94 -22.06 8.25
N GLN A 82 2.01 -23.02 8.23
CA GLN A 82 1.63 -23.81 9.40
C GLN A 82 2.42 -25.13 9.40
N PRO A 83 3.00 -25.54 10.53
CA PRO A 83 3.75 -26.81 10.64
C PRO A 83 2.86 -28.04 10.46
#